data_AF-A0A183SET9-F1
#
_entry.id   AF-A0A183SET9-F1
#
_cell.length_a   1.000
_cell.length_b   1.000
_cell.length_c   1.000
_cell.angle_alpha   90.00
_cell.angle_beta   90.00
_cell.angle_gamma   90.00
#
_symmetry.space_group_name_H-M   'P 1'
#
loop_
_entity.id
_entity.type
_entity.pdbx_description
1 polymer ?
#
loop_
_entity_poly.entity_id
_entity_poly.type
_entity_poly.pdbx_seq_one_letter_code
_entity_poly.pdbx_strand_id
1 'polypeptide(L)'
;MYYFIPICWMDSGSVLCADCNARNPQWASVNRGVFLCDECNSIHRQLGRHVSQTKHLHKSLWRPTQHFMVQYLALAGANGFWEHLLLEPLRKKPTPDSPLHTEKSEFIREKYLFNGFFKRPQVVHPDDLNMQLHASVRTAVLETSLYLLALVSFNKIYLVVFTLLLLDIPTTRNESHKISSFYFFSWPSRCRRQPGRGLAT
;
A
#
# COMPACT_ATOMS: atom_id res chain seq x y z
N MET A 1 20.21 -7.39 -19.72
CA MET A 1 19.33 -8.54 -19.43
C MET A 1 18.82 -8.38 -18.01
N TYR A 2 17.51 -8.11 -17.88
CA TYR A 2 16.88 -7.89 -16.58
C TYR A 2 16.83 -9.20 -15.81
N TYR A 3 17.55 -9.27 -14.69
CA TYR A 3 17.46 -10.39 -13.76
C TYR A 3 16.04 -10.40 -13.18
N PHE A 4 15.23 -11.34 -13.67
CA PHE A 4 14.06 -11.84 -12.99
C PHE A 4 14.52 -12.37 -11.63
N ILE A 5 14.36 -11.56 -10.58
CA ILE A 5 14.46 -12.03 -9.21
C ILE A 5 13.14 -12.77 -8.94
N PRO A 6 13.15 -14.08 -8.67
CA PRO A 6 11.96 -14.79 -8.25
C PRO A 6 11.68 -14.34 -6.81
N ILE A 7 10.86 -13.29 -6.68
CA ILE A 7 10.14 -13.03 -5.44
C ILE A 7 9.28 -14.28 -5.28
N CYS A 8 9.67 -15.13 -4.32
CA CYS A 8 8.95 -16.32 -3.91
C CYS A 8 7.45 -16.04 -4.08
N TRP A 9 6.84 -16.76 -5.03
CA TRP A 9 5.42 -16.71 -5.33
C TRP A 9 4.70 -17.12 -4.05
N MET A 10 4.47 -16.19 -3.14
CA MET A 10 3.64 -16.42 -1.97
C MET A 10 2.26 -16.75 -2.50
N ASP A 11 1.73 -17.87 -2.02
CA ASP A 11 0.41 -18.39 -2.34
C ASP A 11 -0.61 -17.26 -2.35
N SER A 12 -0.97 -16.84 -3.56
CA SER A 12 -1.97 -15.78 -3.82
C SER A 12 -3.36 -16.17 -3.30
N GLY A 13 -3.50 -17.39 -2.79
CA GLY A 13 -4.74 -17.98 -2.30
C GLY A 13 -5.21 -17.48 -0.94
N SER A 14 -4.36 -16.81 -0.13
CA SER A 14 -4.80 -16.22 1.15
C SER A 14 -5.26 -14.77 1.05
N VAL A 15 -4.89 -14.08 -0.03
CA VAL A 15 -5.15 -12.66 -0.20
C VAL A 15 -6.49 -12.46 -0.88
N LEU A 16 -7.36 -11.70 -0.24
CA LEU A 16 -8.71 -11.41 -0.72
C LEU A 16 -8.82 -9.99 -1.26
N CYS A 17 -9.78 -9.77 -2.15
CA CYS A 17 -10.18 -8.44 -2.57
C CYS A 17 -10.57 -7.63 -1.33
N ALA A 18 -9.95 -6.46 -1.19
CA ALA A 18 -10.14 -5.59 -0.04
C ALA A 18 -11.58 -5.06 0.08
N ASP A 19 -12.39 -5.09 -0.97
CA ASP A 19 -13.73 -4.50 -0.94
C ASP A 19 -14.87 -5.52 -0.87
N CYS A 20 -14.70 -6.69 -1.48
CA CYS A 20 -15.76 -7.71 -1.53
C CYS A 20 -15.32 -9.11 -1.06
N ASN A 21 -14.07 -9.26 -0.62
CA ASN A 21 -13.46 -10.51 -0.21
C ASN A 21 -13.39 -11.60 -1.32
N ALA A 22 -13.53 -11.24 -2.59
CA ALA A 22 -13.30 -12.16 -3.71
C ALA A 22 -11.86 -12.70 -3.71
N ARG A 23 -11.69 -13.98 -4.04
CA ARG A 23 -10.38 -14.63 -4.09
C ARG A 23 -9.55 -14.18 -5.29
N ASN A 24 -8.24 -14.39 -5.23
CA ASN A 24 -7.29 -14.18 -6.33
C ASN A 24 -7.37 -12.77 -6.98
N PRO A 25 -7.31 -11.68 -6.19
CA PRO A 25 -7.34 -10.33 -6.74
C PRO A 25 -6.19 -10.12 -7.74
N GLN A 26 -6.50 -9.52 -8.89
CA GLN A 26 -5.55 -9.31 -10.00
C GLN A 26 -4.99 -7.89 -10.05
N TRP A 27 -5.51 -7.01 -9.21
CA TRP A 27 -5.21 -5.59 -9.20
C TRP A 27 -4.76 -5.15 -7.81
N ALA A 28 -4.02 -4.05 -7.77
CA ALA A 28 -3.64 -3.36 -6.55
C ALA A 28 -3.99 -1.88 -6.66
N SER A 29 -4.49 -1.30 -5.57
CA SER A 29 -4.53 0.16 -5.37
C SER A 29 -3.27 0.57 -4.62
N VAL A 30 -2.31 1.15 -5.33
CA VAL A 30 -0.96 1.42 -4.81
C VAL A 30 -0.98 2.38 -3.64
N ASN A 31 -1.70 3.51 -3.78
CA ASN A 31 -1.79 4.54 -2.75
C ASN A 31 -2.65 4.14 -1.55
N ARG A 32 -3.39 3.03 -1.63
CA ARG A 32 -4.20 2.49 -0.52
C ARG A 32 -3.56 1.25 0.11
N GLY A 33 -2.55 0.65 -0.52
CA GLY A 33 -1.88 -0.54 -0.01
C GLY A 33 -2.76 -1.78 0.04
N VAL A 34 -3.67 -1.95 -0.94
CA VAL A 34 -4.67 -3.04 -0.96
C VAL A 34 -4.78 -3.72 -2.32
N PHE A 35 -5.28 -4.95 -2.33
CA PHE A 35 -5.56 -5.73 -3.54
C PHE A 35 -7.06 -5.75 -3.89
N LEU A 36 -7.36 -5.81 -5.19
CA LEU A 36 -8.70 -5.67 -5.76
C LEU A 36 -8.96 -6.76 -6.80
N CYS A 37 -10.19 -7.28 -6.85
CA CYS A 37 -10.65 -8.07 -7.99
C CYS A 37 -10.96 -7.16 -9.20
N ASP A 38 -11.18 -7.77 -10.38
CA ASP A 38 -11.47 -7.04 -11.62
C ASP A 38 -12.69 -6.11 -11.51
N GLU A 39 -13.76 -6.61 -10.86
CA GLU A 39 -15.00 -5.89 -10.64
C GLU A 39 -14.82 -4.65 -9.76
N CYS A 40 -14.26 -4.81 -8.56
CA CYS A 40 -14.00 -3.67 -7.67
C CYS A 40 -13.01 -2.67 -8.30
N ASN A 41 -11.99 -3.17 -8.99
CA ASN A 41 -11.08 -2.32 -9.75
C ASN A 41 -11.81 -1.50 -10.83
N SER A 42 -12.88 -2.01 -11.44
CA SER A 42 -13.67 -1.25 -12.41
C SER A 42 -14.29 0.02 -11.80
N ILE A 43 -14.70 -0.04 -10.54
CA ILE A 43 -15.24 1.11 -9.79
C ILE A 43 -14.09 2.04 -9.37
N HIS A 44 -12.95 1.50 -8.92
CA HIS A 44 -11.76 2.30 -8.59
C HIS A 44 -11.28 3.15 -9.77
N ARG A 45 -11.34 2.64 -11.00
CA ARG A 45 -11.02 3.42 -12.20
C ARG A 45 -11.95 4.64 -12.37
N GLN A 46 -13.22 4.52 -11.98
CA GLN A 46 -14.19 5.62 -12.05
C GLN A 46 -13.96 6.68 -10.98
N LEU A 47 -13.35 6.33 -9.83
CA LEU A 47 -13.00 7.31 -8.79
C LEU A 47 -11.89 8.27 -9.23
N GLY A 48 -11.07 7.87 -10.21
CA GLY A 48 -9.94 8.64 -10.70
C GLY A 48 -8.65 8.47 -9.88
N ARG A 49 -7.52 8.80 -10.51
CA ARG A 49 -6.16 8.56 -9.98
C ARG A 49 -5.81 9.36 -8.73
N HIS A 50 -6.54 10.44 -8.46
CA HIS A 50 -6.38 11.24 -7.23
C HIS A 50 -6.95 10.50 -6.01
N VAL A 51 -7.89 9.58 -6.20
CA VAL A 51 -8.47 8.75 -5.13
C VAL A 51 -7.82 7.37 -5.08
N SER A 52 -7.69 6.70 -6.23
CA SER A 52 -7.09 5.37 -6.32
C SER A 52 -6.21 5.21 -7.56
N GLN A 53 -4.97 4.81 -7.31
CA GLN A 53 -3.97 4.53 -8.33
C GLN A 53 -3.86 3.02 -8.52
N THR A 54 -4.60 2.48 -9.49
CA THR A 54 -4.65 1.03 -9.70
C THR A 54 -3.59 0.54 -10.69
N LYS A 55 -3.03 -0.64 -10.42
CA LYS A 55 -2.07 -1.35 -11.29
C LYS A 55 -2.40 -2.85 -11.29
N HIS A 56 -2.28 -3.48 -12.45
CA HIS A 56 -2.45 -4.92 -12.56
C HIS A 56 -1.21 -5.63 -12.00
N LEU A 57 -1.39 -6.69 -11.23
CA LEU A 57 -0.29 -7.39 -10.56
C LEU A 57 0.70 -8.01 -11.56
N HIS A 58 0.18 -8.70 -12.58
CA HIS A 58 1.01 -9.42 -13.55
C HIS A 58 1.24 -8.68 -14.88
N LYS A 59 0.34 -7.78 -15.28
CA LYS A 59 0.36 -7.13 -16.60
C LYS A 59 0.93 -5.72 -16.61
N SER A 60 1.12 -5.09 -15.45
CA SER A 60 1.67 -3.74 -15.37
C SER A 60 3.17 -3.76 -15.08
N LEU A 61 3.89 -2.73 -15.53
CA LEU A 61 5.28 -2.52 -15.15
C LEU A 61 5.37 -2.05 -13.69
N TRP A 62 6.13 -2.77 -12.87
CA TRP A 62 6.34 -2.44 -11.46
C TRP A 62 7.79 -2.05 -11.19
N ARG A 63 7.97 -1.01 -10.37
CA ARG A 63 9.22 -0.83 -9.65
C ARG A 63 9.25 -1.88 -8.52
N PRO A 64 10.33 -2.65 -8.32
CA PRO A 64 10.36 -3.71 -7.30
C PRO A 64 10.01 -3.21 -5.89
N THR A 65 10.52 -2.04 -5.51
CA THR A 65 10.23 -1.38 -4.23
C THR A 65 8.75 -1.05 -4.05
N GLN A 66 8.11 -0.53 -5.11
CA GLN A 66 6.69 -0.21 -5.11
C GLN A 66 5.82 -1.47 -4.96
N HIS A 67 6.17 -2.55 -5.66
CA HIS A 67 5.44 -3.81 -5.58
C HIS A 67 5.53 -4.43 -4.19
N PHE A 68 6.75 -4.49 -3.65
CA PHE A 68 7.01 -4.99 -2.31
C PHE A 68 6.25 -4.20 -1.24
N MET A 69 6.27 -2.87 -1.32
CA MET A 69 5.54 -2.00 -0.39
C MET A 69 4.04 -2.33 -0.36
N VAL A 70 3.39 -2.47 -1.51
CA VAL A 70 1.95 -2.78 -1.57
C VAL A 70 1.66 -4.17 -1.01
N GLN A 71 2.50 -5.16 -1.35
CA GLN A 71 2.39 -6.51 -0.80
C GLN A 71 2.51 -6.52 0.72
N TYR A 72 3.54 -5.84 1.25
CA TYR A 72 3.76 -5.73 2.69
C TYR A 72 2.56 -5.07 3.38
N LEU A 73 2.10 -3.92 2.90
CA LEU A 73 0.95 -3.20 3.49
C LEU A 73 -0.32 -4.06 3.50
N ALA A 74 -0.62 -4.74 2.39
CA ALA A 74 -1.80 -5.58 2.29
C ALA A 74 -1.74 -6.77 3.28
N LEU A 75 -0.58 -7.43 3.39
CA LEU A 75 -0.36 -8.55 4.31
C LEU A 75 -0.34 -8.11 5.78
N ALA A 76 0.13 -6.89 6.06
CA ALA A 76 0.08 -6.25 7.37
C ALA A 76 -1.34 -5.79 7.77
N GLY A 77 -2.35 -6.04 6.92
CA GLY A 77 -3.73 -5.72 7.23
C GLY A 77 -4.12 -4.28 6.96
N ALA A 78 -3.48 -3.60 5.98
CA ALA A 78 -3.80 -2.21 5.65
C ALA A 78 -5.28 -1.93 5.35
N ASN A 79 -6.02 -2.95 4.92
CA ASN A 79 -7.46 -2.84 4.73
C ASN A 79 -8.21 -2.48 6.03
N GLY A 80 -7.74 -2.92 7.19
CA GLY A 80 -8.31 -2.57 8.49
C GLY A 80 -8.24 -1.06 8.79
N PHE A 81 -7.30 -0.33 8.20
CA PHE A 81 -7.27 1.14 8.30
C PHE A 81 -8.46 1.78 7.58
N TRP A 82 -8.78 1.28 6.39
CA TRP A 82 -9.87 1.78 5.56
C TRP A 82 -11.25 1.26 5.96
N GLU A 83 -11.33 0.29 6.87
CA GLU A 83 -12.57 -0.35 7.35
C GLU A 83 -12.71 -0.24 8.87
N HIS A 84 -11.97 0.67 9.52
CA HIS A 84 -11.92 0.74 10.98
C HIS A 84 -13.29 0.93 11.64
N LEU A 85 -14.16 1.75 11.03
CA LEU A 85 -15.53 2.02 11.51
C LEU A 85 -16.59 1.13 10.84
N LEU A 86 -16.18 0.10 10.09
CA LEU A 86 -17.12 -0.82 9.43
C LEU A 86 -17.80 -1.78 10.43
N LEU A 87 -17.32 -1.86 11.67
CA LEU A 87 -17.89 -2.71 12.73
C LEU A 87 -19.23 -2.19 13.28
N GLU A 88 -19.70 -1.02 12.83
CA GLU A 88 -21.02 -0.48 13.19
C GLU A 88 -22.15 -1.31 12.55
N PRO A 89 -23.21 -1.70 13.31
CA PRO A 89 -24.21 -2.69 12.88
C PRO A 89 -25.01 -2.33 11.62
N LEU A 90 -24.93 -1.08 11.16
CA LEU A 90 -25.66 -0.55 10.02
C LEU A 90 -24.92 -0.67 8.68
N ARG A 91 -23.63 -1.00 8.68
CA ARG A 91 -22.81 -0.98 7.47
C ARG A 91 -22.19 -2.36 7.24
N LYS A 92 -22.48 -2.97 6.09
CA LYS A 92 -21.96 -4.30 5.74
C LYS A 92 -21.06 -4.21 4.53
N LYS A 93 -19.98 -4.98 4.59
CA LYS A 93 -19.08 -5.20 3.47
C LYS A 93 -19.80 -6.04 2.40
N PRO A 94 -19.73 -5.65 1.10
CA PRO A 94 -20.24 -6.49 0.01
C PRO A 94 -19.56 -7.86 -0.03
N THR A 95 -20.23 -8.82 -0.65
CA THR A 95 -19.68 -10.15 -0.94
C THR A 95 -19.20 -10.23 -2.39
N PRO A 96 -18.52 -11.32 -2.81
CA PRO A 96 -18.12 -11.50 -4.21
C PRO A 96 -19.32 -11.49 -5.16
N ASP A 97 -20.50 -11.92 -4.71
CA ASP A 97 -21.71 -12.01 -5.53
C ASP A 97 -22.61 -10.76 -5.45
N SER A 98 -22.27 -9.79 -4.58
CA SER A 98 -23.01 -8.54 -4.46
C SER A 98 -23.06 -7.79 -5.80
N PRO A 99 -24.21 -7.16 -6.14
CA PRO A 99 -24.37 -6.38 -7.37
C PRO A 99 -23.30 -5.29 -7.52
N LEU A 100 -22.74 -5.20 -8.73
CA LEU A 100 -21.64 -4.28 -9.02
C LEU A 100 -22.06 -2.81 -8.91
N HIS A 101 -23.18 -2.44 -9.54
CA HIS A 101 -23.55 -1.04 -9.75
C HIS A 101 -24.28 -0.39 -8.57
N THR A 102 -24.83 -1.18 -7.63
CA THR A 102 -25.47 -0.66 -6.42
C THR A 102 -24.56 -0.90 -5.23
N GLU A 103 -24.55 -2.11 -4.66
CA GLU A 103 -23.86 -2.42 -3.41
C GLU A 103 -22.35 -2.20 -3.46
N LYS A 104 -21.63 -2.82 -4.41
CA LYS A 104 -20.16 -2.67 -4.49
C LYS A 104 -19.78 -1.22 -4.78
N SER A 105 -20.51 -0.54 -5.66
CA SER A 105 -20.19 0.83 -6.06
C SER A 105 -20.44 1.85 -4.96
N GLU A 106 -21.51 1.71 -4.19
CA GLU A 106 -21.81 2.55 -3.04
C GLU A 106 -20.79 2.33 -1.93
N PHE A 107 -20.49 1.08 -1.59
CA PHE A 107 -19.50 0.74 -0.58
C PHE A 107 -18.11 1.31 -0.92
N ILE A 108 -17.65 1.13 -2.16
CA ILE A 108 -16.32 1.59 -2.60
C ILE A 108 -16.24 3.13 -2.61
N ARG A 109 -17.30 3.83 -3.02
CA ARG A 109 -17.35 5.30 -2.93
C ARG A 109 -17.30 5.77 -1.47
N GLU A 110 -18.13 5.21 -0.60
CA GLU A 110 -18.09 5.52 0.84
C GLU A 110 -16.70 5.26 1.43
N LYS A 111 -16.10 4.13 1.11
CA LYS A 111 -14.79 3.72 1.64
C LYS A 111 -13.63 4.61 1.20
N TYR A 112 -13.55 5.02 -0.06
CA TYR A 112 -12.35 5.68 -0.58
C TYR A 112 -12.54 7.13 -1.01
N LEU A 113 -13.73 7.49 -1.49
CA LEU A 113 -14.05 8.86 -1.89
C LEU A 113 -14.41 9.69 -0.65
N PHE A 114 -15.32 9.18 0.18
CA PHE A 114 -15.73 9.85 1.41
C PHE A 114 -14.88 9.45 2.62
N ASN A 115 -14.13 8.35 2.51
CA ASN A 115 -13.37 7.75 3.61
C ASN A 115 -14.25 7.54 4.86
N GLY A 116 -15.52 7.16 4.64
CA GLY A 116 -16.56 7.09 5.67
C GLY A 116 -16.34 6.01 6.72
N PHE A 117 -15.41 5.08 6.50
CA PHE A 117 -15.03 4.06 7.48
C PHE A 117 -13.65 4.30 8.12
N PHE A 118 -12.97 5.38 7.75
CA PHE A 118 -11.65 5.72 8.27
C PHE A 118 -11.78 6.49 9.60
N LYS A 119 -11.13 5.99 10.67
CA LYS A 119 -11.13 6.67 11.96
C LYS A 119 -10.10 7.81 11.99
N ARG A 120 -10.60 9.04 12.12
CA ARG A 120 -9.77 10.22 12.32
C ARG A 120 -9.61 10.57 13.81
N PRO A 121 -8.46 11.12 14.21
CA PRO A 121 -8.33 11.81 15.48
C PRO A 121 -9.25 13.04 15.50
N GLN A 122 -9.82 13.35 16.67
CA GLN A 122 -10.69 14.53 16.85
C GLN A 122 -9.93 15.85 16.65
N VAL A 123 -8.65 15.87 17.04
CA VAL A 123 -7.77 17.02 16.91
C VAL A 123 -6.52 16.58 16.16
N VAL A 124 -6.20 17.28 15.08
CA VAL A 124 -4.98 17.06 14.30
C VAL A 124 -4.33 18.42 14.12
N HIS A 125 -3.21 18.67 14.81
CA HIS A 125 -2.42 19.88 14.60
C HIS A 125 -1.52 19.70 13.37
N PRO A 126 -1.52 20.63 12.39
CA PRO A 126 -0.73 20.47 11.17
C PRO A 126 0.77 20.29 11.42
N ASP A 127 1.32 21.02 12.40
CA ASP A 127 2.76 20.94 12.73
C ASP A 127 3.13 19.58 13.34
N ASP A 128 2.25 19.03 14.18
CA ASP A 128 2.45 17.70 14.75
C ASP A 128 2.39 16.63 13.67
N LEU A 129 1.47 16.76 12.71
CA LEU A 129 1.33 15.83 11.59
C LEU A 129 2.55 15.87 10.67
N ASN A 130 3.08 17.06 10.36
CA ASN A 130 4.30 17.20 9.57
C ASN A 130 5.50 16.59 10.30
N MET A 131 5.67 16.86 11.58
CA MET A 131 6.75 16.29 12.39
C MET A 131 6.64 14.75 12.46
N GLN A 132 5.44 14.22 12.67
CA GLN A 132 5.19 12.78 12.68
C GLN A 132 5.48 12.13 11.33
N LEU A 133 5.11 12.79 10.23
CA LEU A 133 5.40 12.28 8.88
C LEU A 133 6.90 12.23 8.63
N HIS A 134 7.64 13.31 8.95
CA HIS A 134 9.10 13.35 8.87
C HIS A 134 9.79 12.30 9.76
N ALA A 135 9.24 12.00 10.92
CA ALA A 135 9.72 10.92 11.76
C ALA A 135 9.43 9.54 11.14
N SER A 136 8.21 9.33 10.62
CA SER A 136 7.77 8.03 10.11
C SER A 136 8.64 7.52 8.95
N VAL A 137 9.06 8.41 8.05
CA VAL A 137 9.88 8.03 6.88
C VAL A 137 11.31 7.63 7.24
N ARG A 138 11.76 7.90 8.48
CA ARG A 138 13.04 7.42 9.01
C ARG A 138 12.93 6.03 9.65
N THR A 139 11.72 5.48 9.70
CA THR A 139 11.42 4.14 10.23
C THR A 139 11.05 3.19 9.10
N ALA A 140 11.12 1.88 9.36
CA ALA A 140 10.66 0.86 8.41
C ALA A 140 9.15 0.55 8.51
N VAL A 141 8.39 1.32 9.30
CA VAL A 141 6.97 1.04 9.60
C VAL A 141 6.07 1.75 8.58
N LEU A 142 5.80 1.08 7.46
CA LEU A 142 5.04 1.63 6.32
C LEU A 142 3.58 1.96 6.67
N GLU A 143 3.00 1.26 7.64
CA GLU A 143 1.64 1.40 8.12
C GLU A 143 1.41 2.79 8.73
N THR A 144 2.36 3.25 9.56
CA THR A 144 2.33 4.58 10.18
C THR A 144 2.41 5.66 9.11
N SER A 145 3.32 5.52 8.14
CA SER A 145 3.41 6.47 7.03
C SER A 145 2.12 6.49 6.19
N LEU A 146 1.52 5.34 5.91
CA LEU A 146 0.24 5.25 5.20
C LEU A 146 -0.88 5.98 5.97
N TYR A 147 -0.98 5.76 7.28
CA TYR A 147 -1.97 6.40 8.14
C TYR A 147 -1.81 7.93 8.15
N LEU A 148 -0.60 8.43 8.36
CA LEU A 148 -0.32 9.86 8.38
C LEU A 148 -0.61 10.51 7.03
N LEU A 149 -0.26 9.86 5.92
CA LEU A 149 -0.60 10.32 4.58
C LEU A 149 -2.11 10.36 4.34
N ALA A 150 -2.87 9.40 4.87
CA ALA A 150 -4.32 9.41 4.80
C ALA A 150 -4.94 10.59 5.55
N LEU A 151 -4.34 11.03 6.67
CA LEU A 151 -4.80 12.21 7.44
C LEU A 151 -4.57 13.53 6.70
N VAL A 152 -3.42 13.69 6.03
CA VAL A 152 -3.10 14.90 5.25
C VAL A 152 -4.04 15.06 4.04
N SER A 153 -4.53 13.95 3.49
CA SER A 153 -5.21 13.88 2.18
C SER A 153 -6.62 14.49 2.11
N PHE A 154 -7.10 15.17 3.17
CA PHE A 154 -8.43 15.78 3.19
C PHE A 154 -8.49 17.28 2.86
N ASN A 155 -7.35 17.95 2.73
CA ASN A 155 -7.31 19.40 2.42
C ASN A 155 -6.28 19.79 1.36
N LYS A 156 -6.27 19.09 0.22
CA LYS A 156 -5.41 19.30 -0.98
C LYS A 156 -4.16 18.41 -1.00
N ILE A 157 -4.34 17.26 -1.66
CA ILE A 157 -3.27 16.37 -2.12
C ILE A 157 -2.53 17.08 -3.26
N TYR A 158 -1.56 17.94 -2.96
CA TYR A 158 -0.65 18.43 -4.02
C TYR A 158 0.82 18.60 -3.63
N LEU A 159 1.26 18.48 -2.36
CA LEU A 159 2.60 18.99 -2.01
C LEU A 159 3.56 18.12 -1.16
N VAL A 160 3.17 16.97 -0.60
CA VAL A 160 4.11 16.24 0.29
C VAL A 160 4.63 14.93 -0.29
N VAL A 161 3.87 14.26 -1.16
CA VAL A 161 4.31 13.00 -1.80
C VAL A 161 5.21 13.25 -3.02
N PHE A 162 5.15 14.45 -3.61
CA PHE A 162 6.03 14.82 -4.73
C PHE A 162 7.47 15.13 -4.28
N THR A 163 7.66 15.51 -3.02
CA THR A 163 8.96 15.96 -2.49
C THR A 163 9.80 14.81 -1.92
N LEU A 164 9.17 13.74 -1.40
CA LEU A 164 9.90 12.64 -0.73
C LEU A 164 10.07 11.37 -1.57
N LEU A 165 9.49 11.31 -2.77
CA LEU A 165 9.70 10.19 -3.71
C LEU A 165 10.29 10.60 -5.07
N LEU A 166 10.51 11.91 -5.33
CA LEU A 166 11.01 12.39 -6.64
C LEU A 166 12.13 13.44 -6.59
N LEU A 167 12.63 13.85 -5.43
CA LEU A 167 13.81 14.73 -5.38
C LEU A 167 15.08 13.90 -5.17
N ASP A 168 15.47 13.23 -6.25
CA ASP A 168 16.87 13.21 -6.69
C ASP A 168 17.31 14.67 -6.95
N ILE A 169 17.44 15.49 -5.91
CA ILE A 169 18.17 16.74 -6.02
C ILE A 169 19.65 16.36 -6.02
N PRO A 170 20.42 16.70 -7.06
CA PRO A 170 21.86 16.50 -7.05
C PRO A 170 22.43 17.42 -5.97
N THR A 171 22.69 16.86 -4.78
CA THR A 171 23.49 17.56 -3.78
C THR A 171 24.88 17.76 -4.37
N THR A 172 25.30 19.01 -4.40
CA THR A 172 26.60 19.43 -4.90
C THR A 172 27.71 18.61 -4.22
N ARG A 173 28.76 18.38 -5.00
CA ARG A 173 29.88 17.43 -4.89
C ARG A 173 30.65 17.34 -3.55
N ASN A 174 30.25 18.06 -2.49
CA ASN A 174 31.04 18.22 -1.27
C ASN A 174 30.50 17.53 0.01
N GLU A 175 29.39 16.79 -0.03
CA GLU A 175 28.92 16.00 1.14
C GLU A 175 28.72 14.50 0.81
N SER A 176 29.41 14.01 -0.22
CA SER A 176 29.40 12.59 -0.63
C SER A 176 29.98 11.62 0.41
N HIS A 177 30.71 12.11 1.41
CA HIS A 177 31.35 11.27 2.42
C HIS A 177 30.53 11.01 3.68
N LYS A 178 29.38 11.67 3.88
CA LYS A 178 28.53 11.46 5.07
C LYS A 178 27.25 10.65 4.81
N ILE A 179 26.83 10.50 3.55
CA ILE A 179 25.58 9.81 3.19
C ILE A 179 25.79 8.34 2.80
N SER A 180 27.03 7.89 2.61
CA SER A 180 27.32 6.48 2.30
C SER A 180 27.11 5.53 3.50
N SER A 181 26.95 6.07 4.71
CA SER A 181 26.85 5.27 5.94
C SER A 181 25.41 5.00 6.43
N PHE A 182 24.37 5.52 5.77
CA PHE A 182 22.98 5.40 6.25
C PHE A 182 22.11 4.35 5.51
N TYR A 183 22.60 3.77 4.41
CA TYR A 183 21.86 2.74 3.65
C TYR A 183 22.32 1.30 3.89
N PHE A 184 23.17 1.07 4.90
CA PHE A 184 23.50 -0.26 5.40
C PHE A 184 22.74 -0.56 6.69
N PHE A 185 21.41 -0.74 6.60
CA PHE A 185 20.70 -1.49 7.63
C PHE A 185 20.59 -2.95 7.17
N SER A 186 21.46 -3.77 7.78
CA SER A 186 21.44 -5.22 7.71
C SER A 186 20.04 -5.78 7.97
N TRP A 187 19.48 -6.42 6.96
CA TRP A 187 18.34 -7.32 7.12
C TRP A 187 18.75 -8.50 8.02
N PRO A 188 17.88 -9.02 8.92
CA PRO A 188 18.25 -10.10 9.83
C PRO A 188 18.74 -11.33 9.07
N SER A 189 20.02 -11.67 9.26
CA SER A 189 20.65 -12.87 8.72
C SER A 189 20.25 -14.08 9.55
N ARG A 190 19.14 -14.74 9.21
CA ARG A 190 18.84 -16.07 9.79
C ARG A 190 18.03 -16.97 8.86
N CYS A 191 18.62 -17.34 7.72
CA CYS A 191 18.34 -18.62 7.08
C CYS A 191 19.56 -19.51 7.24
N ARG A 192 19.53 -20.37 8.26
CA ARG A 192 20.55 -21.38 8.52
C ARG A 192 20.48 -22.40 7.37
N ARG A 193 21.59 -22.58 6.65
CA ARG A 193 21.74 -23.60 5.59
C ARG A 193 21.47 -24.99 6.19
N GLN A 194 20.56 -25.76 5.60
CA GLN A 194 20.67 -27.22 5.66
C GLN A 194 21.61 -27.69 4.53
N PRO A 195 22.54 -28.61 4.78
CA PRO A 195 23.40 -29.16 3.73
C PRO A 195 22.58 -30.05 2.79
N GLY A 196 22.78 -29.85 1.48
CA GLY A 196 22.08 -30.55 0.42
C GLY A 196 22.42 -32.04 0.35
N ARG A 197 21.43 -32.86 -0.02
CA ARG A 197 21.66 -34.20 -0.56
C ARG A 197 22.15 -34.05 -1.99
N GLY A 198 23.37 -34.51 -2.27
CA GLY A 198 23.87 -34.66 -3.62
C GLY A 198 23.11 -35.78 -4.34
N LEU A 199 22.74 -35.55 -5.60
CA LEU A 199 22.50 -36.64 -6.54
C LEU A 199 23.87 -37.14 -7.00
N ALA A 200 24.16 -38.40 -6.71
CA ALA A 200 25.16 -39.16 -7.44
C ALA A 200 24.52 -39.63 -8.76
N THR A 201 25.32 -39.48 -9.82
CA THR A 201 25.19 -40.07 -11.16
C THR A 201 24.99 -41.58 -11.14
#